data_AF-A0A927VS56-F1
#
_entry.id   AF-A0A927VS56-F1
#
_cell.length_a   1.000
_cell.length_b   1.000
_cell.length_c   1.000
_cell.angle_alpha   90.00
_cell.angle_beta   90.00
_cell.angle_gamma   90.00
#
_symmetry.space_group_name_H-M   'P 1'
#
loop_
_entity.id
_entity.type
_entity.pdbx_description
1 polymer ?
#
loop_
_entity_poly.entity_id
_entity_poly.type
_entity_poly.pdbx_seq_one_letter_code
_entity_poly.pdbx_strand_id
1 'polypeptide(L)'
;MRFIVRAESRGRIRVHADIDRMSLAEADILEYYMKAVPGVTNVKVYDRTCDAVINYGCSREDVTEALALFAFGDERAQALVPEHTSRASDREFEERLVNRIIARYGRRFLLPHTLRVAWCVYKAAGYFADGIKALARGELSVAVLDASAITVSLARGDHDTSSSIMFLLGIGDLLEEWARKKSIEDLAGLMSLNVDKAWVVRDGAESLVSVSDIQAGEQVVVRMGNMIPLDGKVISGTAMVNQQTMTGESMPVKKAAGSYVYGGTVMEEGECVYTVDKEAGSGRYDRIVNMIEESERLKSETESKAASLADRLVPYSLAGTLAAYALTRDVQTAMAFLMVDYSCALKLSMPLAVLSAMRESGRHRITVKGGKFLEIVSQADTIVFDKTGTLTNATPTVADVIAFGGNDRDEMLRIAACLE
;
A
#
# COMPACT_ATOMS: atom_id res chain seq x y z
N MET A 1 -11.12 31.59 -5.81
CA MET A 1 -10.87 31.67 -4.34
C MET A 1 -9.79 32.73 -4.07
N ARG A 2 -9.56 33.21 -2.83
CA ARG A 2 -8.47 34.17 -2.55
C ARG A 2 -7.25 33.48 -1.96
N PHE A 3 -6.08 33.75 -2.52
CA PHE A 3 -4.78 33.27 -2.04
C PHE A 3 -3.84 34.45 -1.80
N ILE A 4 -3.10 34.41 -0.69
CA ILE A 4 -2.14 35.44 -0.30
C ILE A 4 -0.74 34.85 -0.39
N VAL A 5 0.14 35.46 -1.18
CA VAL A 5 1.55 35.04 -1.26
C VAL A 5 2.26 35.44 0.03
N ARG A 6 2.76 34.45 0.80
CA ARG A 6 3.46 34.66 2.08
C ARG A 6 4.97 34.75 1.92
N ALA A 7 5.53 33.94 1.03
CA ALA A 7 6.96 33.90 0.75
C ALA A 7 7.20 33.40 -0.66
N GLU A 8 8.22 33.93 -1.32
CA GLU A 8 8.59 33.56 -2.68
C GLU A 8 10.11 33.43 -2.77
N SER A 9 10.57 32.37 -3.43
CA SER A 9 11.97 32.17 -3.80
C SER A 9 12.03 31.60 -5.23
N ARG A 10 13.22 31.55 -5.83
CA ARG A 10 13.37 31.10 -7.22
C ARG A 10 12.80 29.67 -7.41
N GLY A 11 11.74 29.56 -8.21
CA GLY A 11 11.04 28.29 -8.48
C GLY A 11 10.19 27.74 -7.33
N ARG A 12 9.86 28.56 -6.31
CA ARG A 12 9.05 28.16 -5.17
C ARG A 12 8.18 29.31 -4.66
N ILE A 13 6.89 29.06 -4.48
CA ILE A 13 5.94 30.00 -3.88
C ILE A 13 5.23 29.36 -2.69
N ARG A 14 5.10 30.10 -1.59
CA ARG A 14 4.23 29.75 -0.46
C ARG A 14 3.04 30.67 -0.47
N VAL A 15 1.86 30.10 -0.64
CA VAL A 15 0.58 30.80 -0.63
C VAL A 15 -0.25 30.39 0.57
N HIS A 16 -1.07 31.30 1.05
CA HIS A 16 -2.03 31.08 2.12
C HIS A 16 -3.44 31.18 1.53
N ALA A 17 -4.24 30.14 1.69
CA ALA A 17 -5.65 30.15 1.37
C ALA A 17 -6.40 30.98 2.41
N ASP A 18 -7.13 32.01 1.97
CA ASP A 18 -7.89 32.92 2.84
C ASP A 18 -9.18 32.24 3.33
N ILE A 19 -9.03 31.21 4.17
CA ILE A 19 -10.11 30.42 4.78
C ILE A 19 -9.79 30.13 6.25
N ASP A 20 -10.84 30.08 7.09
CA ASP A 20 -10.69 29.87 8.53
C ASP A 20 -10.16 28.46 8.88
N ARG A 21 -10.59 27.44 8.13
CA ARG A 21 -10.18 26.06 8.33
C ARG A 21 -10.21 25.31 7.01
N MET A 22 -9.15 24.55 6.75
CA MET A 22 -9.06 23.63 5.61
C MET A 22 -9.32 22.20 6.12
N SER A 23 -10.27 21.50 5.50
CA SER A 23 -10.45 20.06 5.71
C SER A 23 -9.34 19.26 5.01
N LEU A 24 -9.18 17.99 5.40
CA LEU A 24 -8.20 17.10 4.77
C LEU A 24 -8.51 16.92 3.27
N ALA A 25 -9.78 16.71 2.93
CA ALA A 25 -10.24 16.57 1.54
C ALA A 25 -9.96 17.84 0.72
N GLU A 26 -10.25 19.03 1.26
CA GLU A 26 -9.93 20.31 0.59
C GLU A 26 -8.43 20.49 0.37
N ALA A 27 -7.60 20.09 1.34
CA ALA A 27 -6.15 20.13 1.20
C ALA A 27 -5.66 19.21 0.08
N ASP A 28 -6.27 18.02 -0.06
CA ASP A 28 -5.96 17.09 -1.14
C ASP A 28 -6.42 17.62 -2.50
N ILE A 29 -7.62 18.19 -2.61
CA ILE A 29 -8.11 18.84 -3.84
C ILE A 29 -7.13 19.91 -4.31
N LEU A 30 -6.68 20.80 -3.41
CA LEU A 30 -5.71 21.84 -3.77
C LEU A 30 -4.36 21.25 -4.19
N GLU A 31 -3.88 20.20 -3.51
CA GLU A 31 -2.60 19.58 -3.81
C GLU A 31 -2.60 18.90 -5.20
N TYR A 32 -3.62 18.09 -5.49
CA TYR A 32 -3.72 17.37 -6.77
C TYR A 32 -4.03 18.31 -7.95
N TYR A 33 -4.88 19.31 -7.73
CA TYR A 33 -5.16 20.32 -8.76
C TYR A 33 -3.88 21.07 -9.16
N MET A 34 -3.07 21.51 -8.18
CA MET A 34 -1.81 22.20 -8.46
C MET A 34 -0.75 21.28 -9.08
N LYS A 35 -0.72 19.99 -8.71
CA LYS A 35 0.17 19.01 -9.35
C LYS A 35 -0.18 18.76 -10.82
N ALA A 36 -1.45 18.93 -11.20
CA ALA A 36 -1.89 18.78 -12.59
C ALA A 36 -1.50 19.97 -13.48
N VAL A 37 -1.08 21.10 -12.90
CA VAL A 37 -0.64 22.29 -13.66
C VAL A 37 0.70 22.00 -14.35
N PRO A 38 0.80 22.20 -15.69
CA PRO A 38 2.04 21.98 -16.42
C PRO A 38 3.21 22.80 -15.87
N GLY A 39 4.33 22.14 -15.59
CA GLY A 39 5.55 22.78 -15.08
C GLY A 39 5.61 22.93 -13.57
N VAL A 40 4.58 22.53 -12.82
CA VAL A 40 4.69 22.34 -11.37
C VAL A 40 5.42 21.04 -11.09
N THR A 41 6.44 21.10 -10.23
CA THR A 41 7.32 19.96 -9.91
C THR A 41 6.93 19.27 -8.62
N ASN A 42 6.49 20.04 -7.61
CA ASN A 42 6.08 19.50 -6.32
C ASN A 42 5.10 20.46 -5.64
N VAL A 43 4.12 19.92 -4.93
CA VAL A 43 3.15 20.69 -4.15
C VAL A 43 2.99 20.02 -2.80
N LYS A 44 3.01 20.84 -1.74
CA LYS A 44 2.70 20.40 -0.39
C LYS A 44 1.73 21.37 0.26
N VAL A 45 0.55 20.87 0.62
CA VAL A 45 -0.48 21.64 1.32
C VAL A 45 -0.44 21.33 2.82
N TYR A 46 -0.64 22.34 3.66
CA TYR A 46 -0.70 22.26 5.12
C TYR A 46 -2.11 22.66 5.58
N ASP A 47 -2.90 21.68 6.00
CA ASP A 47 -4.30 21.84 6.40
C ASP A 47 -4.47 22.73 7.64
N ARG A 48 -3.56 22.63 8.63
CA ARG A 48 -3.64 23.40 9.90
C ARG A 48 -3.43 24.89 9.72
N THR A 49 -2.56 25.29 8.80
CA THR A 49 -2.22 26.69 8.58
C THR A 49 -2.85 27.26 7.32
N CYS A 50 -3.63 26.45 6.60
CA CYS A 50 -4.22 26.77 5.30
C CYS A 50 -3.17 27.24 4.27
N ASP A 51 -1.93 26.75 4.37
CA ASP A 51 -0.84 27.16 3.47
C ASP A 51 -0.54 26.08 2.42
N ALA A 52 -0.15 26.49 1.22
CA ALA A 52 0.40 25.61 0.19
C ALA A 52 1.79 26.08 -0.23
N VAL A 53 2.73 25.14 -0.35
CA VAL A 53 4.06 25.36 -0.91
C VAL A 53 4.13 24.67 -2.26
N ILE A 54 4.35 25.46 -3.31
CA ILE A 54 4.36 25.00 -4.70
C ILE A 54 5.75 25.27 -5.27
N ASN A 55 6.42 24.22 -5.73
CA ASN A 55 7.68 24.29 -6.46
C ASN A 55 7.38 24.13 -7.94
N TYR A 56 7.88 25.04 -8.77
CA TYR A 56 7.55 25.11 -10.19
C TYR A 56 8.76 25.51 -11.04
N GLY A 57 8.81 24.98 -12.26
CA GLY A 57 9.77 25.34 -13.30
C GLY A 57 9.18 26.15 -14.45
N CYS A 58 7.85 26.36 -14.46
CA CYS A 58 7.13 27.20 -15.41
C CYS A 58 7.18 28.70 -15.03
N SER A 59 6.47 29.53 -15.81
CA SER A 59 6.34 30.94 -15.47
C SER A 59 5.51 31.11 -14.20
N ARG A 60 5.79 32.17 -13.44
CA ARG A 60 5.02 32.53 -12.24
C ARG A 60 3.55 32.79 -12.57
N GLU A 61 3.29 33.37 -13.74
CA GLU A 61 1.97 33.77 -14.20
C GLU A 61 1.05 32.55 -14.30
N ASP A 62 1.54 31.46 -14.89
CA ASP A 62 0.80 30.19 -15.03
C ASP A 62 0.33 29.65 -13.67
N VAL A 63 1.20 29.69 -12.66
CA VAL A 63 0.88 29.20 -11.31
C VAL A 63 -0.13 30.11 -10.61
N THR A 64 0.04 31.43 -10.74
CA THR A 64 -0.89 32.40 -10.13
C THR A 64 -2.26 32.40 -10.81
N GLU A 65 -2.32 32.18 -12.12
CA GLU A 65 -3.55 32.05 -12.88
C GLU A 65 -4.31 30.78 -12.47
N ALA A 66 -3.61 29.65 -12.38
CA ALA A 66 -4.20 28.40 -11.90
C ALA A 66 -4.76 28.55 -10.46
N LEU A 67 -4.02 29.21 -9.55
CA LEU A 67 -4.52 29.50 -8.21
C LEU A 67 -5.73 30.45 -8.20
N ALA A 68 -5.79 31.42 -9.13
CA ALA A 68 -6.91 32.34 -9.23
C ALA A 68 -8.19 31.64 -9.72
N LEU A 69 -8.05 30.70 -10.66
CA LEU A 69 -9.15 29.89 -11.21
C LEU A 69 -9.64 28.81 -10.25
N PHE A 70 -8.84 28.41 -9.28
CA PHE A 70 -9.17 27.35 -8.35
C PHE A 70 -10.37 27.68 -7.43
N ALA A 71 -11.22 26.67 -7.25
CA ALA A 71 -12.26 26.60 -6.24
C ALA A 71 -12.45 25.15 -5.76
N PHE A 72 -12.71 24.94 -4.47
CA PHE A 72 -12.93 23.59 -3.91
C PHE A 72 -14.16 22.87 -4.48
N GLY A 73 -15.15 23.61 -4.95
CA GLY A 73 -16.38 23.09 -5.53
C GLY A 73 -16.27 22.74 -7.02
N ASP A 74 -15.10 22.89 -7.65
CA ASP A 74 -14.92 22.52 -9.05
C ASP A 74 -14.86 20.99 -9.19
N GLU A 75 -15.83 20.42 -9.92
CA GLU A 75 -15.91 18.98 -10.20
C GLU A 75 -14.64 18.46 -10.88
N ARG A 76 -13.98 19.30 -11.71
CA ARG A 76 -12.71 18.92 -12.36
C ARG A 76 -11.58 18.77 -11.35
N ALA A 77 -11.53 19.63 -10.33
CA ALA A 77 -10.52 19.57 -9.29
C ALA A 77 -10.75 18.38 -8.36
N GLN A 78 -12.01 18.04 -8.07
CA GLN A 78 -12.38 16.87 -7.27
C GLN A 78 -12.07 15.55 -7.98
N ALA A 79 -12.31 15.47 -9.28
CA ALA A 79 -12.01 14.28 -10.09
C ALA A 79 -10.50 13.97 -10.19
N LEU A 80 -9.63 14.94 -9.91
CA LEU A 80 -8.17 14.75 -9.88
C LEU A 80 -7.67 14.11 -8.58
N VAL A 81 -8.48 14.10 -7.53
CA VAL A 81 -8.11 13.53 -6.23
C VAL A 81 -8.34 12.02 -6.24
N PRO A 82 -7.32 11.20 -5.94
CA PRO A 82 -7.52 9.78 -5.75
C PRO A 82 -8.49 9.51 -4.60
N GLU A 83 -9.32 8.46 -4.70
CA GLU A 83 -10.28 8.06 -3.65
C GLU A 83 -9.62 7.87 -2.27
N HIS A 84 -8.33 7.53 -2.23
CA HIS A 84 -7.57 7.33 -1.01
C HIS A 84 -6.25 8.12 -1.03
N THR A 85 -6.09 8.96 -0.01
CA THR A 85 -4.95 9.86 0.15
C THR A 85 -4.25 9.61 1.47
N SER A 86 -2.92 9.49 1.44
CA SER A 86 -2.13 9.15 2.64
C SER A 86 -1.98 10.29 3.66
N ARG A 87 -2.66 11.43 3.45
CA ARG A 87 -2.70 12.57 4.38
C ARG A 87 -3.44 12.25 5.68
N ALA A 88 -4.54 11.50 5.59
CA ALA A 88 -5.33 11.15 6.77
C ALA A 88 -4.52 10.32 7.78
N SER A 89 -3.73 9.37 7.29
CA SER A 89 -2.90 8.49 8.11
C SER A 89 -1.68 9.20 8.69
N ASP A 90 -1.07 10.13 7.94
CA ASP A 90 -0.05 11.03 8.50
C ASP A 90 -0.63 11.88 9.63
N ARG A 91 -1.86 12.39 9.46
CA ARG A 91 -2.53 13.21 10.46
C ARG A 91 -2.87 12.41 11.72
N GLU A 92 -3.41 11.21 11.57
CA GLU A 92 -3.70 10.31 12.69
C GLU A 92 -2.43 10.03 13.50
N PHE A 93 -1.31 9.75 12.82
CA PHE A 93 -0.02 9.54 13.47
C PHE A 93 0.47 10.77 14.24
N GLU A 94 0.48 11.95 13.61
CA GLU A 94 0.87 13.19 14.28
C GLU A 94 0.04 13.46 15.52
N GLU A 95 -1.29 13.30 15.43
CA GLU A 95 -2.19 13.51 16.56
C GLU A 95 -1.95 12.50 17.69
N ARG A 96 -1.79 11.21 17.36
CA ARG A 96 -1.46 10.18 18.36
C ARG A 96 -0.10 10.46 19.02
N LEU A 97 0.91 10.89 18.25
CA LEU A 97 2.23 11.20 18.77
C LEU A 97 2.19 12.41 19.71
N VAL A 98 1.59 13.51 19.25
CA VAL A 98 1.43 14.74 20.04
C VAL A 98 0.61 14.46 21.30
N ASN A 99 -0.50 13.72 21.19
CA ASN A 99 -1.31 13.34 22.35
C ASN A 99 -0.53 12.48 23.34
N ARG A 100 0.33 11.55 22.88
CA ARG A 100 1.20 10.76 23.78
C ARG A 100 2.22 11.64 24.50
N ILE A 101 2.84 12.59 23.80
CA ILE A 101 3.80 13.56 24.36
C ILE A 101 3.10 14.46 25.39
N ILE A 102 1.99 15.11 25.00
CA ILE A 102 1.19 15.97 25.89
C ILE A 102 0.71 15.17 27.10
N ALA A 103 0.20 13.95 26.92
CA ALA A 103 -0.24 13.12 28.03
C ALA A 103 0.92 12.76 28.98
N ARG A 104 2.13 12.51 28.47
CA ARG A 104 3.32 12.25 29.31
C ARG A 104 3.69 13.46 30.16
N TYR A 105 3.88 14.62 29.53
CA TYR A 105 4.31 15.83 30.23
C TYR A 105 3.18 16.41 31.10
N GLY A 106 1.94 16.39 30.61
CA GLY A 106 0.75 16.78 31.36
C GLY A 106 0.55 15.94 32.62
N ARG A 107 0.67 14.62 32.54
CA ARG A 107 0.63 13.74 33.73
C ARG A 107 1.79 14.01 34.68
N ARG A 108 3.00 14.28 34.16
CA ARG A 108 4.17 14.62 34.99
C ARG A 108 3.97 15.92 35.77
N PHE A 109 3.30 16.91 35.18
CA PHE A 109 3.09 18.21 35.78
C PHE A 109 1.84 18.28 36.68
N LEU A 110 0.73 17.65 36.28
CA LEU A 110 -0.57 17.77 36.95
C LEU A 110 -0.85 16.70 38.01
N LEU A 111 -0.28 15.48 37.89
CA LEU A 111 -0.62 14.37 38.79
C LEU A 111 0.34 14.29 39.99
N PRO A 112 -0.19 14.17 41.23
CA PRO A 112 0.58 13.78 42.41
C PRO A 112 1.38 12.49 42.19
N HIS A 113 2.51 12.35 42.90
CA HIS A 113 3.42 11.20 42.78
C HIS A 113 2.71 9.85 42.92
N THR A 114 1.80 9.70 43.89
CA THR A 114 1.04 8.46 44.13
C THR A 114 0.18 8.05 42.95
N LEU A 115 -0.50 8.98 42.29
CA LEU A 115 -1.30 8.71 41.09
C LEU A 115 -0.42 8.36 39.88
N ARG A 116 0.78 8.97 39.76
CA ARG A 116 1.75 8.61 38.71
C ARG A 116 2.25 7.18 38.86
N VAL A 117 2.54 6.76 40.10
CA VAL A 117 2.95 5.38 40.39
C VAL A 117 1.82 4.40 40.09
N ALA A 118 0.58 4.68 40.53
CA ALA A 118 -0.58 3.83 40.23
C ALA A 118 -0.80 3.68 38.71
N TRP A 119 -0.69 4.78 37.96
CA TRP A 119 -0.78 4.77 36.50
C TRP A 119 0.35 3.95 35.86
N CYS A 120 1.58 4.07 36.36
CA CYS A 120 2.74 3.30 35.90
C CYS A 120 2.52 1.81 36.11
N VAL A 121 2.04 1.39 37.28
CA VAL A 121 1.74 -0.02 37.61
C VAL A 121 0.61 -0.55 36.73
N TYR A 122 -0.45 0.23 36.52
CA TYR A 122 -1.55 -0.13 35.62
C TYR A 122 -1.07 -0.38 34.19
N LYS A 123 -0.24 0.51 33.64
CA LYS A 123 0.36 0.35 32.31
C LYS A 123 1.29 -0.87 32.23
N ALA A 124 2.10 -1.09 33.26
CA ALA A 124 3.03 -2.21 33.32
C ALA A 124 2.33 -3.57 33.37
N ALA A 125 1.10 -3.65 33.90
CA ALA A 125 0.33 -4.88 33.94
C ALA A 125 0.08 -5.46 32.53
N GLY A 126 -0.10 -4.61 31.51
CA GLY A 126 -0.23 -5.06 30.12
C GLY A 126 1.04 -5.75 29.60
N TYR A 127 2.19 -5.09 29.75
CA TYR A 127 3.50 -5.65 29.38
C TYR A 127 3.80 -6.95 30.15
N PHE A 128 3.48 -6.99 31.44
CA PHE A 128 3.64 -8.19 32.26
C PHE A 128 2.75 -9.35 31.78
N ALA A 129 1.49 -9.07 31.44
CA ALA A 129 0.59 -10.07 30.88
C ALA A 129 1.10 -10.61 29.53
N ASP A 130 1.65 -9.76 28.68
CA ASP A 130 2.18 -10.17 27.37
C ASP A 130 3.48 -10.98 27.52
N GLY A 131 4.35 -10.62 28.47
CA GLY A 131 5.51 -11.41 28.85
C GLY A 131 5.14 -12.81 29.39
N ILE A 132 4.12 -12.90 30.26
CA ILE A 132 3.64 -14.19 30.77
C ILE A 132 3.05 -15.04 29.64
N LYS A 133 2.25 -14.45 28.74
CA LYS A 133 1.69 -15.18 27.59
C LYS A 133 2.78 -15.73 26.69
N ALA A 134 3.84 -14.96 26.44
CA ALA A 134 4.99 -15.42 25.67
C ALA A 134 5.70 -16.59 26.36
N LEU A 135 5.95 -16.46 27.67
CA LEU A 135 6.57 -17.54 28.46
C LEU A 135 5.69 -18.80 28.51
N ALA A 136 4.36 -18.64 28.61
CA ALA A 136 3.41 -19.74 28.60
C ALA A 136 3.37 -20.49 27.25
N ARG A 137 3.73 -19.82 26.15
CA ARG A 137 3.94 -20.45 24.84
C ARG A 137 5.32 -21.11 24.68
N GLY A 138 6.20 -20.99 25.68
CA GLY A 138 7.58 -21.49 25.61
C GLY A 138 8.52 -20.62 24.78
N GLU A 139 8.12 -19.38 24.47
CA GLU A 139 8.88 -18.46 23.62
C GLU A 139 9.60 -17.41 24.47
N LEU A 140 10.93 -17.34 24.36
CA LEU A 140 11.74 -16.26 24.93
C LEU A 140 11.79 -15.10 23.93
N SER A 141 10.69 -14.37 23.80
CA SER A 141 10.57 -13.25 22.85
C SER A 141 10.93 -11.91 23.46
N VAL A 142 11.04 -10.86 22.63
CA VAL A 142 11.31 -9.50 23.11
C VAL A 142 10.30 -9.02 24.17
N ALA A 143 9.05 -9.50 24.12
CA ALA A 143 8.04 -9.20 25.14
C ALA A 143 8.44 -9.68 26.55
N VAL A 144 9.19 -10.78 26.66
CA VAL A 144 9.72 -11.27 27.94
C VAL A 144 10.82 -10.33 28.45
N LEU A 145 11.66 -9.81 27.56
CA LEU A 145 12.72 -8.86 27.90
C LEU A 145 12.13 -7.54 28.42
N ASP A 146 11.16 -6.97 27.70
CA ASP A 146 10.45 -5.75 28.09
C ASP A 146 9.74 -5.92 29.45
N ALA A 147 9.00 -7.02 29.61
CA ALA A 147 8.31 -7.34 30.86
C ALA A 147 9.31 -7.46 32.03
N SER A 148 10.46 -8.10 31.80
CA SER A 148 11.51 -8.26 32.82
C SER A 148 12.13 -6.91 33.20
N ALA A 149 12.50 -6.08 32.22
CA ALA A 149 13.08 -4.76 32.44
C ALA A 149 12.13 -3.84 33.23
N ILE A 150 10.85 -3.81 32.85
CA ILE A 150 9.82 -3.01 33.51
C ILE A 150 9.56 -3.54 34.94
N THR A 151 9.49 -4.86 35.12
CA THR A 151 9.25 -5.48 36.43
C THR A 151 10.39 -5.20 37.41
N VAL A 152 11.64 -5.38 36.98
CA VAL A 152 12.83 -5.10 37.80
C VAL A 152 12.90 -3.61 38.17
N SER A 153 12.61 -2.72 37.22
CA SER A 153 12.57 -1.27 37.45
C SER A 153 11.51 -0.88 38.48
N LEU A 154 10.30 -1.46 38.39
CA LEU A 154 9.22 -1.25 39.35
C LEU A 154 9.53 -1.81 40.73
N ALA A 155 10.12 -3.00 40.81
CA ALA A 155 10.50 -3.63 42.08
C ALA A 155 11.54 -2.79 42.85
N ARG A 156 12.36 -2.01 42.14
CA ARG A 156 13.33 -1.08 42.72
C ARG A 156 12.70 0.23 43.20
N GLY A 157 11.43 0.48 42.87
CA GLY A 157 10.78 1.78 43.09
C GLY A 157 11.19 2.86 42.08
N ASP A 158 11.88 2.49 41.00
CA ASP A 158 12.25 3.42 39.93
C ASP A 158 11.12 3.53 38.89
N HIS A 159 10.09 4.27 39.29
CA HIS A 159 8.90 4.50 38.47
C HIS A 159 9.18 5.43 37.29
N ASP A 160 10.15 6.35 37.40
CA ASP A 160 10.50 7.29 36.33
C ASP A 160 11.22 6.57 35.18
N THR A 161 12.12 5.63 35.48
CA THR A 161 12.76 4.77 34.47
C THR A 161 11.75 3.85 33.81
N SER A 162 10.91 3.16 34.60
CA SER A 162 9.85 2.28 34.09
C SER A 162 8.89 3.02 33.14
N SER A 163 8.46 4.23 33.54
CA SER A 163 7.58 5.08 32.73
C SER A 163 8.26 5.60 31.46
N SER A 164 9.57 5.80 31.49
CA SER A 164 10.36 6.20 30.32
C SER A 164 10.50 5.08 29.31
N ILE A 165 10.82 3.87 29.78
CA ILE A 165 10.89 2.66 28.93
C ILE A 165 9.55 2.43 28.22
N MET A 166 8.45 2.34 28.97
CA MET A 166 7.12 2.09 28.38
C MET A 166 6.68 3.18 27.39
N PHE A 167 7.12 4.41 27.57
CA PHE A 167 6.81 5.49 26.64
C PHE A 167 7.60 5.39 25.34
N LEU A 168 8.89 5.08 25.42
CA LEU A 168 9.74 4.88 24.25
C LEU A 168 9.26 3.67 23.44
N LEU A 169 8.96 2.55 24.09
CA LEU A 169 8.34 1.38 23.45
C LEU A 169 7.04 1.78 22.75
N GLY A 170 6.16 2.51 23.44
CA GLY A 170 4.92 2.98 22.84
C GLY A 170 5.09 3.98 21.68
N ILE A 171 6.20 4.73 21.60
CA ILE A 171 6.51 5.54 20.42
C ILE A 171 6.98 4.63 19.28
N GLY A 172 7.83 3.65 19.58
CA GLY A 172 8.27 2.63 18.63
C GLY A 172 7.09 1.92 17.98
N ASP A 173 6.14 1.42 18.77
CA ASP A 173 4.91 0.77 18.28
C ASP A 173 4.10 1.67 17.36
N LEU A 174 4.02 2.97 17.67
CA LEU A 174 3.27 3.95 16.88
C LEU A 174 3.99 4.25 15.55
N LEU A 175 5.32 4.36 15.58
CA LEU A 175 6.14 4.50 14.38
C LEU A 175 6.03 3.26 13.48
N GLU A 176 6.01 2.06 14.08
CA GLU A 176 5.78 0.80 13.36
C GLU A 176 4.42 0.79 12.66
N GLU A 177 3.36 1.11 13.40
CA GLU A 177 1.99 1.14 12.86
C GLU A 177 1.87 2.15 11.71
N TRP A 178 2.41 3.36 11.88
CA TRP A 178 2.39 4.40 10.86
C TRP A 178 3.22 4.02 9.64
N ALA A 179 4.46 3.58 9.82
CA ALA A 179 5.35 3.21 8.72
C ALA A 179 4.73 2.08 7.87
N ARG A 180 4.09 1.10 8.52
CA ARG A 180 3.37 0.02 7.85
C ARG A 180 2.16 0.55 7.08
N LYS A 181 1.23 1.26 7.74
CA LYS A 181 0.02 1.81 7.10
C LYS A 181 0.36 2.71 5.91
N LYS A 182 1.29 3.65 6.11
CA LYS A 182 1.73 4.60 5.09
C LYS A 182 2.28 3.89 3.85
N SER A 183 3.06 2.84 4.08
CA SER A 183 3.65 2.05 2.99
C SER A 183 2.61 1.30 2.17
N ILE A 184 1.57 0.74 2.82
CA ILE A 184 0.46 0.06 2.14
C ILE A 184 -0.36 1.06 1.30
N GLU A 185 -0.68 2.21 1.87
CA GLU A 185 -1.45 3.27 1.18
C GLU A 185 -0.71 3.84 -0.02
N ASP A 186 0.58 4.17 0.15
CA ASP A 186 1.40 4.68 -0.94
C ASP A 186 1.55 3.65 -2.08
N LEU A 187 1.65 2.35 -1.75
CA LEU A 187 1.68 1.26 -2.73
C LEU A 187 0.33 1.12 -3.44
N ALA A 188 -0.78 1.08 -2.70
CA ALA A 188 -2.12 0.97 -3.24
C ALA A 188 -2.46 2.16 -4.15
N GLY A 189 -2.04 3.37 -3.79
CA GLY A 189 -2.16 4.57 -4.61
C GLY A 189 -1.38 4.49 -5.93
N LEU A 190 -0.14 3.99 -5.91
CA LEU A 190 0.64 3.78 -7.14
C LEU A 190 0.02 2.73 -8.06
N MET A 191 -0.59 1.69 -7.49
CA MET A 191 -1.24 0.63 -8.26
C MET A 191 -2.64 1.02 -8.76
N SER A 192 -3.34 1.92 -8.08
CA SER A 192 -4.65 2.43 -8.50
C SER A 192 -4.55 3.51 -9.60
N LEU A 193 -3.44 4.25 -9.65
CA LEU A 193 -3.19 5.31 -10.66
C LEU A 193 -3.11 4.80 -12.10
N ASN A 194 -2.89 3.49 -12.31
CA ASN A 194 -3.08 2.86 -13.61
C ASN A 194 -4.49 2.29 -13.71
N VAL A 195 -5.46 3.17 -13.99
CA VAL A 195 -6.84 2.77 -14.29
C VAL A 195 -6.81 1.92 -15.57
N ASP A 196 -7.21 0.65 -15.45
CA ASP A 196 -7.64 -0.13 -16.60
C ASP A 196 -8.86 0.58 -17.15
N LYS A 197 -8.74 1.17 -18.34
CA LYS A 197 -9.87 1.75 -19.03
C LYS A 197 -10.59 0.64 -19.78
N ALA A 198 -11.91 0.66 -19.77
CA ALA A 198 -12.71 -0.29 -20.52
C ALA A 198 -13.57 0.44 -21.55
N TRP A 199 -13.79 -0.23 -22.67
CA TRP A 199 -14.65 0.26 -23.72
C TRP A 199 -16.09 -0.02 -23.33
N VAL A 200 -16.91 1.02 -23.17
CA VAL A 200 -18.34 0.92 -22.86
C VAL A 200 -19.14 1.42 -24.05
N VAL A 201 -20.18 0.67 -24.41
CA VAL A 201 -21.12 1.05 -25.45
C VAL A 201 -22.28 1.82 -24.81
N ARG A 202 -22.37 3.12 -25.11
CA ARG A 202 -23.50 3.99 -24.75
C ARG A 202 -24.09 4.54 -26.05
N ASP A 203 -25.40 4.42 -26.24
CA ASP A 203 -26.11 4.92 -27.43
C ASP A 203 -25.51 4.47 -28.78
N GLY A 204 -24.95 3.26 -28.83
CA GLY A 204 -24.33 2.69 -30.04
C GLY A 204 -22.93 3.22 -30.37
N ALA A 205 -22.34 4.04 -29.50
CA ALA A 205 -20.95 4.50 -29.62
C ALA A 205 -20.08 3.89 -28.52
N GLU A 206 -18.87 3.45 -28.90
CA GLU A 206 -17.85 3.00 -27.95
C GLU A 206 -17.14 4.20 -27.33
N SER A 207 -17.11 4.26 -26.00
CA SER A 207 -16.37 5.27 -25.25
C SER A 207 -15.44 4.59 -24.26
N LEU A 208 -14.21 5.10 -24.16
CA LEU A 208 -13.21 4.57 -23.25
C LEU A 208 -13.37 5.24 -21.88
N VAL A 209 -13.94 4.52 -20.91
CA VAL A 209 -14.26 5.04 -19.57
C VAL A 209 -13.44 4.32 -18.49
N SER A 210 -13.32 4.96 -17.33
CA SER A 210 -12.74 4.30 -16.16
C SER A 210 -13.64 3.14 -15.75
N VAL A 211 -13.06 2.01 -15.34
CA VAL A 211 -13.83 0.86 -14.81
C VAL A 211 -14.67 1.25 -13.59
N SER A 212 -14.25 2.26 -12.82
CA SER A 212 -15.02 2.78 -11.68
C SER A 212 -16.31 3.51 -12.09
N ASP A 213 -16.37 4.03 -13.33
CA ASP A 213 -17.53 4.78 -13.83
C ASP A 213 -18.58 3.87 -14.50
N ILE A 214 -18.34 2.55 -14.49
CA ILE A 214 -19.20 1.56 -15.15
C ILE A 214 -20.28 1.08 -14.20
N GLN A 215 -21.53 1.31 -14.59
CA GLN A 215 -22.70 0.95 -13.80
C GLN A 215 -23.21 -0.46 -14.14
N ALA A 216 -23.92 -1.07 -13.19
CA ALA A 216 -24.62 -2.32 -13.45
C ALA A 216 -25.63 -2.14 -14.61
N GLY A 217 -25.65 -3.08 -15.53
CA GLY A 217 -26.48 -3.01 -16.74
C GLY A 217 -25.81 -2.34 -17.95
N GLU A 218 -24.65 -1.70 -17.80
CA GLU A 218 -23.91 -1.17 -18.94
C GLU A 218 -23.23 -2.29 -19.76
N GLN A 219 -22.98 -1.99 -21.04
CA GLN A 219 -22.38 -2.93 -21.98
C GLN A 219 -20.90 -2.63 -22.14
N VAL A 220 -20.05 -3.60 -21.81
CA VAL A 220 -18.59 -3.49 -21.91
C VAL A 220 -18.08 -4.35 -23.05
N VAL A 221 -17.19 -3.79 -23.86
CA VAL A 221 -16.48 -4.47 -24.96
C VAL A 221 -15.11 -4.86 -24.47
N VAL A 222 -14.79 -6.15 -24.54
CA VAL A 222 -13.45 -6.67 -24.26
C VAL A 222 -12.95 -7.37 -25.51
N ARG A 223 -11.70 -7.03 -25.86
CA ARG A 223 -10.99 -7.58 -27.01
C ARG A 223 -9.84 -8.44 -26.54
N MET A 224 -9.41 -9.35 -27.42
CA MET A 224 -8.21 -10.16 -27.28
C MET A 224 -7.04 -9.42 -26.59
N GLY A 225 -6.43 -10.06 -25.61
CA GLY A 225 -5.30 -9.55 -24.84
C GLY A 225 -5.67 -8.62 -23.69
N ASN A 226 -6.95 -8.24 -23.53
CA ASN A 226 -7.40 -7.41 -22.42
C ASN A 226 -7.99 -8.25 -21.27
N MET A 227 -7.86 -7.72 -20.06
CA MET A 227 -8.50 -8.26 -18.87
C MET A 227 -9.98 -7.88 -18.85
N ILE A 228 -10.84 -8.80 -18.40
CA ILE A 228 -12.25 -8.53 -18.14
C ILE A 228 -12.33 -7.74 -16.81
N PRO A 229 -12.82 -6.49 -16.82
CA PRO A 229 -12.74 -5.62 -15.65
C PRO A 229 -13.77 -5.95 -14.56
N LEU A 230 -14.98 -6.36 -14.96
CA LEU A 230 -16.12 -6.59 -14.07
C LEU A 230 -16.84 -7.88 -14.44
N ASP A 231 -17.47 -8.51 -13.44
CA ASP A 231 -18.32 -9.68 -13.66
C ASP A 231 -19.53 -9.34 -14.54
N GLY A 232 -19.93 -10.28 -15.38
CA GLY A 232 -21.11 -10.07 -16.20
C GLY A 232 -21.46 -11.22 -17.12
N LYS A 233 -22.44 -10.95 -17.98
CA LYS A 233 -23.03 -11.95 -18.88
C LYS A 233 -22.84 -11.55 -20.33
N VAL A 234 -22.25 -12.43 -21.12
CA VAL A 234 -21.97 -12.18 -22.54
C VAL A 234 -23.28 -12.03 -23.30
N ILE A 235 -23.42 -10.94 -24.04
CA ILE A 235 -24.59 -10.65 -24.90
C ILE A 235 -24.28 -11.05 -26.33
N SER A 236 -23.07 -10.74 -26.80
CA SER A 236 -22.64 -11.00 -28.17
C SER A 236 -21.14 -11.27 -28.24
N GLY A 237 -20.72 -11.94 -29.33
CA GLY A 237 -19.35 -12.38 -29.53
C GLY A 237 -19.05 -13.74 -28.92
N THR A 238 -17.86 -14.22 -29.22
CA THR A 238 -17.32 -15.50 -28.74
C THR A 238 -15.86 -15.28 -28.38
N ALA A 239 -15.47 -15.71 -27.18
CA ALA A 239 -14.13 -15.51 -26.67
C ALA A 239 -13.61 -16.73 -25.90
N MET A 240 -12.31 -16.97 -25.96
CA MET A 240 -11.61 -17.91 -25.09
C MET A 240 -11.08 -17.14 -23.89
N VAL A 241 -11.51 -17.51 -22.69
CA VAL A 241 -11.18 -16.78 -21.45
C VAL A 241 -10.33 -17.65 -20.55
N ASN A 242 -9.11 -17.19 -20.28
CA ASN A 242 -8.23 -17.81 -19.30
C ASN A 242 -8.67 -17.44 -17.89
N GLN A 243 -9.09 -18.47 -17.14
CA GLN A 243 -9.58 -18.37 -15.77
C GLN A 243 -8.58 -18.87 -14.74
N GLN A 244 -7.31 -19.12 -15.11
CA GLN A 244 -6.28 -19.66 -14.24
C GLN A 244 -6.13 -18.85 -12.94
N THR A 245 -6.29 -17.53 -13.00
CA THR A 245 -6.24 -16.64 -11.82
C THR A 245 -7.30 -16.99 -10.76
N MET A 246 -8.43 -17.60 -11.16
CA MET A 246 -9.56 -17.94 -10.30
C MET A 246 -9.70 -19.44 -10.05
N THR A 247 -9.55 -20.26 -11.08
CA THR A 247 -9.78 -21.72 -11.02
C THR A 247 -8.50 -22.53 -10.85
N GLY A 248 -7.33 -21.92 -11.12
CA GLY A 248 -6.04 -22.63 -11.17
C GLY A 248 -5.84 -23.51 -12.41
N GLU A 249 -6.84 -23.59 -13.29
CA GLU A 249 -6.77 -24.39 -14.52
C GLU A 249 -6.20 -23.56 -15.68
N SER A 250 -5.19 -24.10 -16.36
CA SER A 250 -4.48 -23.39 -17.45
C SER A 250 -5.21 -23.39 -18.79
N MET A 251 -6.21 -24.24 -18.98
CA MET A 251 -6.94 -24.33 -20.25
C MET A 251 -7.99 -23.21 -20.36
N PRO A 252 -7.93 -22.36 -21.40
CA PRO A 252 -8.92 -21.30 -21.61
C PRO A 252 -10.29 -21.89 -21.88
N VAL A 253 -11.32 -21.28 -21.28
CA VAL A 253 -12.70 -21.76 -21.40
C VAL A 253 -13.43 -20.92 -22.44
N LYS A 254 -14.09 -21.59 -23.39
CA LYS A 254 -14.93 -20.93 -24.39
C LYS A 254 -16.14 -20.26 -23.74
N LYS A 255 -16.35 -18.98 -24.06
CA LYS A 255 -17.49 -18.17 -23.64
C LYS A 255 -18.21 -17.65 -24.89
N ALA A 256 -19.52 -17.84 -24.91
CA ALA A 256 -20.42 -17.37 -25.96
C ALA A 256 -21.60 -16.61 -25.35
N ALA A 257 -22.46 -16.03 -26.18
CA ALA A 257 -23.69 -15.37 -25.74
C ALA A 257 -24.46 -16.22 -24.70
N GLY A 258 -24.83 -15.60 -23.58
CA GLY A 258 -25.46 -16.24 -22.42
C GLY A 258 -24.50 -16.79 -21.37
N SER A 259 -23.19 -16.88 -21.66
CA SER A 259 -22.17 -17.35 -20.71
C SER A 259 -21.81 -16.28 -19.69
N TYR A 260 -21.47 -16.69 -18.47
CA TYR A 260 -20.95 -15.79 -17.44
C TYR A 260 -19.43 -15.63 -17.56
N VAL A 261 -18.96 -14.39 -17.43
CA VAL A 261 -17.54 -14.01 -17.41
C VAL A 261 -17.21 -13.37 -16.08
N TYR A 262 -16.01 -13.65 -15.59
CA TYR A 262 -15.54 -13.19 -14.28
C TYR A 262 -14.51 -12.08 -14.45
N GLY A 263 -14.61 -11.05 -13.63
CA GLY A 263 -13.62 -9.98 -13.51
C GLY A 263 -12.26 -10.55 -13.09
N GLY A 264 -11.19 -9.95 -13.62
CA GLY A 264 -9.81 -10.41 -13.36
C GLY A 264 -9.35 -11.59 -14.21
N THR A 265 -10.19 -12.09 -15.12
CA THR A 265 -9.84 -13.12 -16.11
C THR A 265 -9.39 -12.48 -17.42
N VAL A 266 -8.53 -13.16 -18.18
CA VAL A 266 -7.92 -12.59 -19.40
C VAL A 266 -8.56 -13.20 -20.63
N MET A 267 -8.90 -12.35 -21.60
CA MET A 267 -9.40 -12.80 -22.90
C MET A 267 -8.21 -13.17 -23.79
N GLU A 268 -8.05 -14.46 -24.08
CA GLU A 268 -6.95 -14.93 -24.92
C GLU A 268 -7.26 -14.88 -26.39
N GLU A 269 -8.51 -15.14 -26.78
CA GLU A 269 -8.94 -15.13 -28.18
C GLU A 269 -10.36 -14.55 -28.32
N GLY A 270 -10.61 -13.88 -29.44
CA GLY A 270 -11.92 -13.35 -29.80
C GLY A 270 -12.24 -11.97 -29.22
N GLU A 271 -13.51 -11.62 -29.32
CA GLU A 271 -14.08 -10.42 -28.71
C GLU A 271 -15.46 -10.74 -28.15
N CYS A 272 -15.84 -10.07 -27.07
CA CYS A 272 -17.20 -10.16 -26.57
C CYS A 272 -17.71 -8.83 -26.02
N VAL A 273 -19.01 -8.63 -26.18
CA VAL A 273 -19.78 -7.58 -25.51
C VAL A 273 -20.59 -8.23 -24.42
N TYR A 274 -20.43 -7.78 -23.19
CA TYR A 274 -21.10 -8.34 -22.04
C TYR A 274 -21.80 -7.27 -21.21
N THR A 275 -22.92 -7.63 -20.58
CA THR A 275 -23.62 -6.77 -19.63
C THR A 275 -23.03 -6.97 -18.24
N VAL A 276 -22.69 -5.86 -17.59
CA VAL A 276 -22.20 -5.86 -16.20
C VAL A 276 -23.32 -6.26 -15.24
N ASP A 277 -23.09 -7.27 -14.41
CA ASP A 277 -24.10 -7.85 -13.51
C ASP A 277 -24.15 -7.13 -12.15
N LYS A 278 -23.00 -6.65 -11.68
CA LYS A 278 -22.86 -5.87 -10.44
C LYS A 278 -22.02 -4.64 -10.71
N GLU A 279 -22.39 -3.51 -10.10
CA GLU A 279 -21.49 -2.36 -9.97
C GLU A 279 -20.14 -2.82 -9.41
N ALA A 280 -19.08 -2.09 -9.73
CA ALA A 280 -17.76 -2.32 -9.17
C ALA A 280 -17.81 -2.32 -7.62
N GLY A 281 -18.06 -3.48 -7.01
CA GLY A 281 -18.14 -3.64 -5.58
C GLY A 281 -16.75 -3.51 -4.96
N SER A 282 -16.61 -2.55 -4.04
CA SER A 282 -15.37 -2.04 -3.43
C SER A 282 -14.31 -1.65 -4.47
N GLY A 283 -13.82 -0.41 -4.42
CA GLY A 283 -12.90 0.13 -5.42
C GLY A 283 -11.70 -0.80 -5.65
N ARG A 284 -11.05 -0.72 -6.82
CA ARG A 284 -9.80 -1.47 -7.07
C ARG A 284 -8.79 -1.23 -5.95
N TYR A 285 -8.78 -0.03 -5.37
CA TYR A 285 -8.02 0.28 -4.18
C TYR A 285 -8.36 -0.65 -3.01
N ASP A 286 -9.62 -0.81 -2.62
CA ASP A 286 -10.02 -1.72 -1.53
C ASP A 286 -9.63 -3.17 -1.83
N ARG A 287 -9.77 -3.62 -3.08
CA ARG A 287 -9.30 -4.97 -3.49
C ARG A 287 -7.77 -5.11 -3.47
N ILE A 288 -7.04 -4.07 -3.87
CA ILE A 288 -5.57 -4.02 -3.81
C ILE A 288 -5.12 -3.96 -2.36
N VAL A 289 -5.75 -3.16 -1.50
CA VAL A 289 -5.47 -3.10 -0.07
C VAL A 289 -5.76 -4.46 0.55
N ASN A 290 -6.91 -5.07 0.28
CA ASN A 290 -7.20 -6.42 0.77
C ASN A 290 -6.17 -7.44 0.26
N MET A 291 -5.77 -7.38 -1.01
CA MET A 291 -4.72 -8.25 -1.57
C MET A 291 -3.34 -7.99 -0.96
N ILE A 292 -3.00 -6.72 -0.69
CA ILE A 292 -1.75 -6.33 -0.02
C ILE A 292 -1.78 -6.79 1.43
N GLU A 293 -2.86 -6.56 2.18
CA GLU A 293 -3.02 -7.02 3.55
C GLU A 293 -2.97 -8.56 3.63
N GLU A 294 -3.59 -9.26 2.69
CA GLU A 294 -3.50 -10.72 2.56
C GLU A 294 -2.09 -11.19 2.15
N SER A 295 -1.40 -10.43 1.30
CA SER A 295 -0.04 -10.76 0.88
C SER A 295 1.03 -10.34 1.89
N GLU A 296 0.75 -9.38 2.75
CA GLU A 296 1.56 -9.01 3.91
C GLU A 296 1.41 -10.06 5.02
N ARG A 297 0.27 -10.76 5.10
CA ARG A 297 0.15 -12.00 5.88
C ARG A 297 1.09 -13.10 5.34
N LEU A 298 1.42 -13.07 4.05
CA LEU A 298 2.45 -13.93 3.44
C LEU A 298 3.85 -13.32 3.64
N LYS A 299 4.23 -13.10 4.91
CA LYS A 299 5.56 -12.61 5.30
C LYS A 299 6.67 -13.39 4.60
N SER A 300 7.69 -12.68 4.16
CA SER A 300 8.92 -13.29 3.63
C SER A 300 9.58 -14.16 4.69
N GLU A 301 10.28 -15.21 4.27
CA GLU A 301 11.09 -16.00 5.21
C GLU A 301 12.15 -15.11 5.86
N THR A 302 12.71 -14.13 5.16
CA THR A 302 13.67 -13.19 5.74
C THR A 302 13.04 -12.29 6.80
N GLU A 303 11.79 -11.85 6.64
CA GLU A 303 11.06 -11.08 7.66
C GLU A 303 10.80 -11.91 8.92
N SER A 304 10.39 -13.17 8.74
CA SER A 304 10.21 -14.12 9.85
C SER A 304 11.54 -14.48 10.51
N LYS A 305 12.62 -14.62 9.72
CA LYS A 305 13.98 -14.84 10.22
C LYS A 305 14.48 -13.63 11.02
N ALA A 306 14.21 -12.40 10.60
CA ALA A 306 14.59 -11.21 11.36
C ALA A 306 13.86 -11.11 12.71
N ALA A 307 12.55 -11.37 12.73
CA ALA A 307 11.77 -11.41 13.96
C ALA A 307 12.26 -12.52 14.92
N SER A 308 12.51 -13.72 14.40
CA SER A 308 13.03 -14.83 15.19
C SER A 308 14.49 -14.67 15.60
N LEU A 309 15.30 -13.92 14.85
CA LEU A 309 16.65 -13.53 15.26
C LEU A 309 16.61 -12.60 16.48
N ALA A 310 15.70 -11.62 16.49
CA ALA A 310 15.50 -10.77 17.67
C ALA A 310 15.15 -11.62 18.90
N ASP A 311 14.21 -12.56 18.75
CA ASP A 311 13.82 -13.47 19.84
C ASP A 311 14.97 -14.42 20.24
N ARG A 312 15.77 -14.91 19.27
CA ARG A 312 16.94 -15.76 19.55
C ARG A 312 18.05 -15.04 20.31
N LEU A 313 18.12 -13.70 20.24
CA LEU A 313 19.09 -12.90 21.00
C LEU A 313 18.66 -12.67 22.46
N VAL A 314 17.36 -12.77 22.77
CA VAL A 314 16.82 -12.54 24.12
C VAL A 314 17.45 -13.46 25.18
N PRO A 315 17.60 -14.78 24.99
CA PRO A 315 18.27 -15.65 25.96
C PRO A 315 19.70 -15.21 26.30
N TYR A 316 20.46 -14.72 25.31
CA TYR A 316 21.81 -14.22 25.54
C TYR A 316 21.81 -12.93 26.36
N SER A 317 20.83 -12.05 26.15
CA SER A 317 20.66 -10.84 26.96
C SER A 317 20.28 -11.17 28.40
N LEU A 318 19.37 -12.13 28.61
CA LEU A 318 19.01 -12.62 29.95
C LEU A 318 20.20 -13.30 30.65
N ALA A 319 20.96 -14.13 29.94
CA ALA A 319 22.18 -14.73 30.47
C ALA A 319 23.24 -13.67 30.81
N GLY A 320 23.42 -12.66 29.95
CA GLY A 320 24.30 -11.53 30.18
C GLY A 320 23.89 -10.71 31.41
N THR A 321 22.58 -10.49 31.59
CA THR A 321 22.00 -9.85 32.77
C THR A 321 22.35 -10.62 34.05
N LEU A 322 22.14 -11.93 34.05
CA LEU A 322 22.46 -12.80 35.20
C LEU A 322 23.96 -12.83 35.49
N ALA A 323 24.79 -12.94 34.45
CA ALA A 323 26.24 -12.93 34.59
C ALA A 323 26.77 -11.59 35.12
N ALA A 324 26.28 -10.48 34.59
CA ALA A 324 26.62 -9.14 35.04
C ALA A 324 26.24 -8.94 36.51
N TYR A 325 25.04 -9.37 36.91
CA TYR A 325 24.61 -9.33 38.30
C TYR A 325 25.46 -10.24 39.20
N ALA A 326 25.75 -11.47 38.77
CA ALA A 326 26.56 -12.41 39.56
C ALA A 326 27.99 -11.89 39.81
N LEU A 327 28.59 -11.24 38.81
CA LEU A 327 29.97 -10.75 38.88
C LEU A 327 30.08 -9.41 39.63
N THR A 328 29.19 -8.46 39.33
CA THR A 328 29.29 -7.09 39.88
C THR A 328 28.45 -6.90 41.13
N ARG A 329 27.41 -7.73 41.33
CA ARG A 329 26.31 -7.53 42.28
C ARG A 329 25.61 -6.17 42.16
N ASP A 330 25.81 -5.49 41.03
CA ASP A 330 25.17 -4.22 40.75
C ASP A 330 23.98 -4.42 39.81
N VAL A 331 22.81 -4.06 40.33
CA VAL A 331 21.54 -4.13 39.57
C VAL A 331 21.54 -3.12 38.43
N GLN A 332 22.20 -1.97 38.55
CA GLN A 332 22.26 -0.99 37.44
C GLN A 332 22.99 -1.58 36.23
N THR A 333 24.14 -2.20 36.48
CA THR A 333 24.93 -2.88 35.44
C THR A 333 24.14 -4.03 34.79
N ALA A 334 23.38 -4.81 35.58
CA ALA A 334 22.52 -5.87 35.03
C ALA A 334 21.34 -5.32 34.20
N MET A 335 20.71 -4.23 34.64
CA MET A 335 19.61 -3.59 33.91
C MET A 335 20.03 -3.06 32.54
N ALA A 336 21.28 -2.64 32.38
CA ALA A 336 21.79 -2.20 31.08
C ALA A 336 21.67 -3.28 29.99
N PHE A 337 21.82 -4.57 30.35
CA PHE A 337 21.60 -5.69 29.43
C PHE A 337 20.11 -5.91 29.14
N LEU A 338 19.24 -5.80 30.16
CA LEU A 338 17.79 -5.91 29.96
C LEU A 338 17.20 -4.81 29.08
N MET A 339 17.80 -3.62 29.08
CA MET A 339 17.32 -2.47 28.31
C MET A 339 17.74 -2.48 26.83
N VAL A 340 18.39 -3.53 26.35
CA VAL A 340 18.75 -3.64 24.93
C VAL A 340 17.50 -3.88 24.09
N ASP A 341 17.15 -2.90 23.25
CA ASP A 341 16.04 -3.00 22.33
C ASP A 341 16.46 -3.67 21.02
N TYR A 342 16.10 -4.94 20.88
CA TYR A 342 16.24 -5.68 19.62
C TYR A 342 15.04 -5.48 18.68
N SER A 343 13.89 -5.03 19.20
CA SER A 343 12.65 -5.00 18.45
C SER A 343 12.61 -3.88 17.43
N CYS A 344 12.94 -2.65 17.82
CA CYS A 344 12.67 -1.49 16.98
C CYS A 344 13.51 -1.51 15.69
N ALA A 345 14.81 -1.83 15.78
CA ALA A 345 15.65 -1.88 14.58
C ALA A 345 15.35 -3.10 13.69
N LEU A 346 15.24 -4.30 14.27
CA LEU A 346 15.13 -5.54 13.49
C LEU A 346 13.72 -5.76 12.94
N LYS A 347 12.67 -5.41 13.69
CA LYS A 347 11.27 -5.61 13.25
C LYS A 347 10.83 -4.58 12.22
N LEU A 348 11.38 -3.36 12.25
CA LEU A 348 11.02 -2.30 11.29
C LEU A 348 11.78 -2.38 9.98
N SER A 349 13.05 -2.76 10.01
CA SER A 349 13.92 -2.63 8.83
C SER A 349 13.48 -3.51 7.67
N MET A 350 13.03 -4.75 7.93
CA MET A 350 12.71 -5.70 6.86
C MET A 350 11.39 -5.40 6.13
N PRO A 351 10.25 -5.21 6.83
CA PRO A 351 9.00 -4.84 6.18
C PRO A 351 9.11 -3.52 5.40
N LEU A 352 9.83 -2.55 5.96
CA LEU A 352 10.07 -1.27 5.27
C LEU A 352 10.89 -1.45 4.00
N ALA A 353 11.92 -2.30 4.02
CA ALA A 353 12.72 -2.61 2.84
C ALA A 353 11.88 -3.31 1.76
N VAL A 354 11.07 -4.30 2.15
CA VAL A 354 10.15 -5.02 1.24
C VAL A 354 9.14 -4.06 0.61
N LEU A 355 8.46 -3.24 1.42
CA LEU A 355 7.48 -2.28 0.93
C LEU A 355 8.12 -1.22 0.02
N SER A 356 9.33 -0.77 0.35
CA SER A 356 10.10 0.16 -0.50
C SER A 356 10.47 -0.50 -1.84
N ALA A 357 10.85 -1.77 -1.84
CA ALA A 357 11.15 -2.52 -3.06
C ALA A 357 9.89 -2.75 -3.92
N MET A 358 8.74 -3.04 -3.29
CA MET A 358 7.45 -3.13 -3.98
C MET A 358 7.06 -1.79 -4.61
N ARG A 359 7.23 -0.69 -3.87
CA ARG A 359 7.00 0.67 -4.37
C ARG A 359 7.88 0.98 -5.59
N GLU A 360 9.17 0.67 -5.52
CA GLU A 360 10.10 0.92 -6.64
C GLU A 360 9.77 0.04 -7.85
N SER A 361 9.42 -1.23 -7.61
CA SER A 361 8.93 -2.14 -8.67
C SER A 361 7.70 -1.55 -9.37
N GLY A 362 6.75 -1.01 -8.60
CA GLY A 362 5.56 -0.35 -9.14
C GLY A 362 5.88 0.84 -10.05
N ARG A 363 6.89 1.65 -9.72
CA ARG A 363 7.36 2.75 -10.58
C ARG A 363 7.92 2.26 -11.92
N HIS A 364 8.46 1.05 -11.94
CA HIS A 364 8.94 0.37 -13.14
C HIS A 364 7.88 -0.51 -13.82
N ARG A 365 6.59 -0.36 -13.47
CA ARG A 365 5.47 -1.16 -13.99
C ARG A 365 5.59 -2.67 -13.70
N ILE A 366 6.27 -3.02 -12.62
CA ILE A 366 6.39 -4.39 -12.13
C ILE A 366 5.51 -4.51 -10.88
N THR A 367 4.51 -5.38 -10.92
CA THR A 367 3.62 -5.63 -9.79
C THR A 367 4.08 -6.86 -9.03
N VAL A 368 4.42 -6.69 -7.75
CA VAL A 368 4.81 -7.80 -6.87
C VAL A 368 3.75 -7.98 -5.81
N LYS A 369 3.28 -9.22 -5.63
CA LYS A 369 2.15 -9.51 -4.72
C LYS A 369 2.56 -9.39 -3.25
N GLY A 370 3.80 -9.74 -2.87
CA GLY A 370 4.27 -9.63 -1.48
C GLY A 370 5.75 -9.96 -1.31
N GLY A 371 6.27 -9.75 -0.10
CA GLY A 371 7.70 -9.92 0.21
C GLY A 371 8.26 -11.31 -0.05
N LYS A 372 7.46 -12.36 0.20
CA LYS A 372 7.85 -13.74 -0.12
C LYS A 372 8.19 -13.93 -1.60
N PHE A 373 7.44 -13.28 -2.50
CA PHE A 373 7.69 -13.38 -3.94
C PHE A 373 8.93 -12.61 -4.37
N LEU A 374 9.21 -11.45 -3.76
CA LEU A 374 10.47 -10.73 -3.96
C LEU A 374 11.68 -11.59 -3.57
N GLU A 375 11.59 -12.30 -2.45
CA GLU A 375 12.65 -13.20 -1.97
C GLU A 375 12.84 -14.42 -2.89
N ILE A 376 11.74 -15.03 -3.36
CA ILE A 376 11.83 -16.15 -4.30
C ILE A 376 12.46 -15.69 -5.62
N VAL A 377 12.06 -14.53 -6.14
CA VAL A 377 12.63 -13.98 -7.38
C VAL A 377 14.10 -13.62 -7.21
N SER A 378 14.52 -13.10 -6.05
CA SER A 378 15.93 -12.78 -5.81
C SER A 378 16.84 -14.01 -5.70
N GLN A 379 16.27 -15.16 -5.33
CA GLN A 379 16.96 -16.46 -5.28
C GLN A 379 16.82 -17.27 -6.58
N ALA A 380 16.10 -16.76 -7.58
CA ALA A 380 15.88 -17.50 -8.81
C ALA A 380 17.12 -17.45 -9.71
N ASP A 381 17.75 -18.61 -9.94
CA ASP A 381 18.89 -18.75 -10.86
C ASP A 381 18.47 -19.03 -12.31
N THR A 382 17.20 -19.38 -12.53
CA THR A 382 16.69 -19.76 -13.85
C THR A 382 15.33 -19.12 -14.06
N ILE A 383 15.21 -18.39 -15.17
CA ILE A 383 13.94 -17.81 -15.61
C ILE A 383 13.45 -18.61 -16.80
N VAL A 384 12.31 -19.27 -16.65
CA VAL A 384 11.63 -19.98 -17.73
C VAL A 384 10.54 -19.07 -18.26
N PHE A 385 10.67 -18.66 -19.51
CA PHE A 385 9.66 -17.86 -20.19
C PHE A 385 8.71 -18.77 -20.94
N ASP A 386 7.41 -18.50 -20.83
CA ASP A 386 6.47 -18.99 -21.83
C ASP A 386 6.73 -18.28 -23.16
N LYS A 387 6.45 -18.93 -24.29
CA LYS A 387 6.68 -18.33 -25.60
C LYS A 387 5.55 -17.37 -25.96
N THR A 388 4.34 -17.91 -26.02
CA THR A 388 3.16 -17.19 -26.53
C THR A 388 2.66 -16.21 -25.48
N GLY A 389 2.44 -14.94 -25.86
CA GLY A 389 1.95 -13.91 -24.93
C GLY A 389 3.00 -13.36 -23.96
N THR A 390 4.21 -13.94 -23.91
CA THR A 390 5.34 -13.43 -23.10
C THR A 390 6.51 -13.00 -23.99
N LEU A 391 7.08 -13.91 -24.78
CA LEU A 391 8.17 -13.58 -25.73
C LEU A 391 7.65 -13.12 -27.08
N THR A 392 6.52 -13.69 -27.53
CA THR A 392 5.87 -13.34 -28.78
C THR A 392 4.55 -12.66 -28.52
N ASN A 393 4.19 -11.70 -29.36
CA ASN A 393 2.84 -11.13 -29.37
C ASN A 393 1.82 -12.26 -29.50
N ALA A 394 0.71 -12.19 -28.76
CA ALA A 394 -0.37 -13.17 -28.81
C ALA A 394 -1.19 -13.09 -30.12
N THR A 395 -0.71 -12.40 -31.14
CA THR A 395 -1.35 -12.24 -32.45
C THR A 395 -0.56 -12.99 -33.52
N PRO A 396 -0.82 -14.30 -33.72
CA PRO A 396 -0.16 -15.06 -34.77
C PRO A 396 -0.59 -14.50 -36.15
N THR A 397 0.40 -14.17 -36.98
CA THR A 397 0.19 -13.78 -38.38
C THR A 397 0.65 -14.89 -39.30
N VAL A 398 -0.18 -15.28 -40.27
CA VAL A 398 0.21 -16.22 -41.32
C VAL A 398 1.36 -15.61 -42.12
N ALA A 399 2.57 -16.16 -41.96
CA ALA A 399 3.77 -15.62 -42.59
C ALA A 399 3.88 -16.04 -44.05
N ASP A 400 3.62 -17.31 -44.34
CA ASP A 400 3.66 -17.84 -45.70
C ASP A 400 2.75 -19.06 -45.85
N VAL A 401 2.32 -19.30 -47.10
CA VAL A 401 1.51 -20.46 -47.48
C VAL A 401 2.21 -21.13 -48.65
N ILE A 402 2.81 -22.29 -48.39
CA ILE A 402 3.55 -23.08 -49.38
C ILE A 402 2.66 -24.23 -49.82
N ALA A 403 2.02 -24.08 -50.99
CA ALA A 403 1.16 -25.11 -51.56
C ALA A 403 1.97 -26.19 -52.30
N PHE A 404 1.56 -27.45 -52.15
CA PHE A 404 2.15 -28.59 -52.87
C PHE A 404 1.25 -29.04 -54.02
N GLY A 405 1.84 -29.64 -55.06
CA GLY A 405 1.08 -30.29 -56.14
C GLY A 405 0.47 -29.35 -57.19
N GLY A 406 0.94 -28.10 -57.29
CA GLY A 406 0.40 -27.11 -58.23
C GLY A 406 -0.95 -26.51 -57.80
N ASN A 407 -1.37 -26.77 -56.56
CA ASN A 407 -2.56 -26.17 -55.97
C ASN A 407 -2.36 -24.67 -55.74
N ASP A 408 -3.45 -23.92 -55.86
CA ASP A 408 -3.44 -22.48 -55.62
C ASP A 408 -3.27 -22.16 -54.13
N ARG A 409 -2.45 -21.14 -53.85
CA ARG A 409 -2.11 -20.70 -52.50
C ARG A 409 -3.35 -20.26 -51.72
N ASP A 410 -4.22 -19.47 -52.35
CA ASP A 410 -5.37 -18.85 -51.69
C ASP A 410 -6.47 -19.87 -51.45
N GLU A 411 -6.64 -20.83 -52.36
CA GLU A 411 -7.56 -21.94 -52.18
C GLU A 411 -7.17 -22.85 -51.01
N MET A 412 -5.87 -23.17 -50.85
CA MET A 412 -5.39 -23.96 -49.71
C MET A 412 -5.55 -23.21 -48.39
N LEU A 413 -5.26 -21.90 -48.36
CA LEU A 413 -5.47 -21.07 -47.17
C LEU A 413 -6.96 -21.00 -46.79
N ARG A 414 -7.85 -20.86 -47.78
CA ARG A 414 -9.30 -20.85 -47.56
C ARG A 414 -9.79 -22.17 -46.95
N ILE A 415 -9.32 -23.31 -47.44
CA ILE A 415 -9.70 -24.62 -46.89
C ILE A 415 -9.21 -24.77 -45.45
N ALA A 416 -7.97 -24.38 -45.15
CA ALA A 416 -7.43 -24.41 -43.80
C ALA A 416 -8.25 -23.52 -42.84
N ALA A 417 -8.60 -22.31 -43.27
CA ALA A 417 -9.44 -21.39 -42.50
C ALA A 417 -10.91 -21.85 -42.33
N CYS A 418 -11.39 -22.80 -43.13
CA CYS A 418 -12.70 -23.43 -42.92
C CYS A 418 -12.63 -24.62 -41.94
N LEU A 419 -11.43 -25.13 -41.66
CA LEU A 419 -11.21 -26.33 -40.84
C LEU A 419 -10.85 -25.96 -39.39
N GLU A 420 -9.98 -24.97 -39.22
CA GLU A 420 -9.72 -24.29 -37.94
C GLU A 420 -10.92 -23.42 -37.54
#